data_AF-A0AAD6FMK9-F1
#
_entry.id   AF-A0AAD6FMK9-F1
#
_cell.length_a   1.000
_cell.length_b   1.000
_cell.length_c   1.000
_cell.angle_alpha   90.00
_cell.angle_beta   90.00
_cell.angle_gamma   90.00
#
_symmetry.space_group_name_H-M   'P 1'
#
loop_
_entity.id
_entity.type
_entity.pdbx_description
1 polymer ?
#
loop_
_entity_poly.entity_id
_entity_poly.type
_entity_poly.pdbx_seq_one_letter_code
_entity_poly.pdbx_strand_id
1 'polypeptide(L)'
;MFMETGNVSWENCIAICTDGAAAMTGRKSGVIARAKERNPMMIATHFMLHRQALASKSLSPELQSVLSTVVSVVNHIKCKPLQSRLFGQLCREMGAGHPAVPFRGKETLFKLPNARKKAGNKPLNV
;
A
#
# COMPACT_ATOMS: atom_id res chain seq x y z
N MET A 1 6.24 1.85 -24.86
CA MET A 1 6.45 1.76 -23.38
C MET A 1 5.76 2.97 -22.74
N PHE A 2 5.14 2.89 -21.55
CA PHE A 2 4.24 3.93 -20.98
C PHE A 2 4.72 5.39 -21.15
N MET A 3 6.02 5.65 -20.96
CA MET A 3 6.62 6.98 -21.14
C MET A 3 6.56 7.50 -22.58
N GLU A 4 6.75 6.63 -23.56
CA GLU A 4 6.67 6.98 -25.00
C GLU A 4 5.23 7.28 -25.41
N THR A 5 4.27 6.51 -24.88
CA THR A 5 2.83 6.73 -25.14
C THR A 5 2.32 8.02 -24.49
N GLY A 6 2.90 8.40 -23.35
CA GLY A 6 2.57 9.64 -22.63
C GLY A 6 3.38 10.86 -23.06
N ASN A 7 4.27 10.73 -24.06
CA ASN A 7 5.22 11.78 -24.46
C ASN A 7 6.03 12.37 -23.28
N VAL A 8 6.41 11.53 -22.32
CA VAL A 8 7.20 11.91 -21.13
C VAL A 8 8.65 11.52 -21.35
N SER A 9 9.55 12.50 -21.31
CA SER A 9 11.00 12.25 -21.37
C SER A 9 11.48 11.45 -20.16
N TRP A 10 12.37 10.49 -20.38
CA TRP A 10 13.04 9.73 -19.32
C TRP A 10 13.91 10.61 -18.42
N GLU A 11 14.38 11.74 -18.92
CA GLU A 11 15.18 12.73 -18.15
C GLU A 11 14.35 13.38 -17.04
N ASN A 12 13.03 13.51 -17.25
CA ASN A 12 12.11 14.04 -16.24
C ASN A 12 11.75 12.99 -15.17
N CYS A 13 12.10 11.72 -15.39
CA CYS A 13 11.88 10.64 -14.43
C CYS A 13 13.07 10.54 -13.47
N ILE A 14 13.04 11.33 -12.39
CA ILE A 14 14.14 11.41 -11.41
C ILE A 14 14.17 10.19 -10.48
N ALA A 15 13.01 9.60 -10.18
CA ALA A 15 12.92 8.47 -9.26
C ALA A 15 11.81 7.48 -9.64
N ILE A 16 12.09 6.20 -9.36
CA ILE A 16 11.12 5.10 -9.45
C ILE A 16 10.99 4.44 -8.08
N CYS A 17 9.75 4.13 -7.70
CA CYS A 17 9.45 3.39 -6.48
C CYS A 17 8.83 2.04 -6.84
N THR A 18 9.44 0.93 -6.40
CA THR A 18 9.00 -0.43 -6.77
C THR A 18 8.58 -1.24 -5.56
N ASP A 19 7.61 -2.14 -5.73
CA ASP A 19 7.13 -3.06 -4.70
C ASP A 19 8.15 -4.15 -4.29
N GLY A 20 9.31 -4.19 -4.94
CA GLY A 20 10.38 -5.14 -4.65
C GLY A 20 10.31 -6.44 -5.43
N ALA A 21 9.23 -6.66 -6.21
CA ALA A 21 9.07 -7.89 -6.98
C ALA A 21 10.24 -8.09 -7.96
N ALA A 22 10.62 -9.35 -8.20
CA ALA A 22 11.75 -9.68 -9.07
C ALA A 22 11.59 -9.11 -10.50
N ALA A 23 10.36 -9.00 -11.00
CA ALA A 23 10.07 -8.36 -12.29
C ALA A 23 10.39 -6.85 -12.30
N MET A 24 10.40 -6.19 -11.15
CA MET A 24 10.73 -4.76 -11.01
C MET A 24 12.21 -4.55 -10.68
N THR A 25 12.76 -5.37 -9.77
CA THR A 25 14.12 -5.22 -9.20
C THR A 25 15.18 -6.11 -9.85
N GLY A 26 14.79 -6.99 -10.77
CA GLY A 26 15.69 -7.92 -11.43
C GLY A 26 16.88 -7.23 -12.12
N ARG A 27 18.09 -7.77 -11.93
CA ARG A 27 19.34 -7.14 -12.39
C ARG A 27 19.44 -6.96 -13.91
N LYS A 28 18.87 -7.87 -14.70
CA LYS A 28 18.96 -7.86 -16.19
C LYS A 28 17.62 -7.58 -16.87
N SER A 29 16.52 -8.08 -16.32
CA SER A 29 15.18 -7.99 -16.89
C SER A 29 14.22 -7.13 -16.06
N GLY A 30 14.68 -6.57 -14.94
CA GLY A 30 13.85 -5.75 -14.08
C GLY A 30 13.53 -4.39 -14.70
N VAL A 31 12.35 -3.86 -14.38
CA VAL A 31 11.94 -2.50 -14.80
C VAL A 31 12.98 -1.44 -14.40
N ILE A 32 13.57 -1.54 -13.19
CA ILE A 32 14.63 -0.63 -12.75
C ILE A 32 15.85 -0.70 -13.68
N ALA A 33 16.28 -1.91 -14.08
CA ALA A 33 17.43 -2.08 -14.96
C ALA A 33 17.19 -1.40 -16.31
N ARG A 34 16.01 -1.64 -16.92
CA ARG A 34 15.63 -1.02 -18.20
C ARG A 34 15.44 0.49 -18.13
N ALA A 35 14.90 0.99 -17.02
CA ALA A 35 14.76 2.42 -16.82
C ALA A 35 16.12 3.11 -16.63
N LYS A 36 17.09 2.45 -15.95
CA LYS A 36 18.47 2.96 -15.82
C LYS A 36 19.26 2.94 -17.13
N GLU A 37 18.95 2.03 -18.06
CA GLU A 37 19.51 2.07 -19.43
C GLU A 37 19.08 3.34 -20.19
N ARG A 38 17.94 3.93 -19.84
CA ARG A 38 17.42 5.18 -20.45
C ARG A 38 17.83 6.43 -19.67
N ASN A 39 17.86 6.36 -18.34
CA ASN A 39 18.33 7.43 -17.47
C ASN A 39 19.20 6.84 -16.33
N PRO A 40 20.55 6.85 -16.48
CA PRO A 40 21.46 6.30 -15.47
C PRO A 40 21.40 7.00 -14.11
N MET A 41 20.97 8.27 -14.08
CA MET A 41 20.88 9.09 -12.87
C MET A 41 19.60 8.83 -12.06
N MET A 42 18.67 8.02 -12.59
CA MET A 42 17.40 7.73 -11.94
C MET A 42 17.61 6.97 -10.61
N ILE A 43 16.97 7.48 -9.55
CA ILE A 43 16.99 6.91 -8.22
C ILE A 43 15.93 5.81 -8.12
N ALA A 44 16.34 4.60 -7.75
CA ALA A 44 15.41 3.51 -7.47
C ALA A 44 15.22 3.36 -5.95
N THR A 45 13.97 3.48 -5.49
CA THR A 45 13.60 3.28 -4.09
C THR A 45 12.67 2.09 -3.94
N HIS A 46 12.78 1.39 -2.82
CA HIS A 46 11.83 0.34 -2.46
C HIS A 46 10.58 0.97 -1.85
N PHE A 47 9.40 0.51 -2.26
CA PHE A 47 8.13 1.03 -1.79
C PHE A 47 7.98 0.80 -0.29
N MET A 48 7.93 1.89 0.47
CA MET A 48 7.94 1.85 1.94
C MET A 48 6.68 1.19 2.49
N LEU A 49 5.54 1.28 1.79
CA LEU A 49 4.30 0.63 2.22
C LEU A 49 4.45 -0.91 2.28
N HIS A 50 5.21 -1.52 1.37
CA HIS A 50 5.44 -2.96 1.42
C HIS A 50 6.26 -3.34 2.65
N ARG A 51 7.32 -2.57 2.97
CA ARG A 51 8.13 -2.79 4.18
C ARG A 51 7.33 -2.56 5.45
N GLN A 52 6.49 -1.54 5.51
CA GLN A 52 5.62 -1.28 6.66
C GLN A 52 4.61 -2.41 6.85
N ALA A 53 4.01 -2.91 5.77
CA ALA A 53 3.11 -4.06 5.83
C ALA A 53 3.85 -5.31 6.34
N LEU A 54 5.06 -5.58 5.87
CA LEU A 54 5.87 -6.69 6.40
C LEU A 54 6.22 -6.51 7.88
N ALA A 55 6.70 -5.33 8.27
CA ALA A 55 7.04 -5.03 9.66
C ALA A 55 5.84 -5.20 10.60
N SER A 56 4.63 -4.86 10.13
CA SER A 56 3.40 -5.04 10.93
C SER A 56 3.11 -6.49 11.30
N LYS A 57 3.64 -7.47 10.56
CA LYS A 57 3.49 -8.90 10.88
C LYS A 57 4.35 -9.35 12.06
N SER A 58 5.43 -8.62 12.35
CA SER A 58 6.42 -8.95 13.38
C SER A 58 6.20 -8.19 14.69
N LEU A 59 5.09 -7.45 14.80
CA LEU A 59 4.73 -6.71 16.02
C LEU A 59 4.25 -7.67 17.12
N SER A 60 4.35 -7.22 18.38
CA SER A 60 3.86 -8.02 19.51
C SER A 60 2.35 -8.29 19.40
N PRO A 61 1.82 -9.37 19.99
CA PRO A 61 0.39 -9.68 19.95
C PRO A 61 -0.50 -8.54 20.44
N GLU A 62 -0.07 -7.80 21.47
CA GLU A 62 -0.78 -6.67 22.05
C GLU A 62 -0.92 -5.54 21.02
N LEU A 63 0.18 -5.20 20.34
CA LEU A 63 0.19 -4.16 19.32
C LEU A 63 -0.60 -4.59 18.06
N GLN A 64 -0.56 -5.87 17.69
CA GLN A 64 -1.41 -6.39 16.61
C GLN A 64 -2.90 -6.28 16.93
N SER A 65 -3.30 -6.51 18.19
CA SER A 65 -4.68 -6.36 18.65
C SER A 65 -5.17 -4.92 18.55
N VAL A 66 -4.34 -3.96 18.99
CA VAL A 66 -4.64 -2.52 18.87
C VAL A 66 -4.78 -2.12 17.40
N LEU A 67 -3.85 -2.53 16.53
CA LEU A 67 -3.92 -2.25 15.10
C LEU A 67 -5.16 -2.85 14.44
N SER A 68 -5.56 -4.06 14.84
CA SER A 68 -6.79 -4.70 14.34
C SER A 68 -8.03 -3.89 14.70
N THR A 69 -8.09 -3.39 15.93
CA THR A 69 -9.17 -2.51 16.40
C THR A 69 -9.23 -1.23 15.59
N VAL A 70 -8.08 -0.55 15.40
CA VAL A 70 -7.99 0.68 14.60
C VAL A 70 -8.45 0.45 13.16
N VAL A 71 -7.99 -0.65 12.54
CA VAL A 71 -8.39 -1.03 11.18
C VAL A 71 -9.89 -1.28 11.08
N SER A 72 -10.49 -1.94 12.07
CA SER A 72 -11.94 -2.17 12.14
C SER A 72 -12.72 -0.85 12.18
N VAL A 73 -12.31 0.09 13.04
CA VAL A 73 -12.94 1.41 13.16
C VAL A 73 -12.84 2.20 11.86
N VAL A 74 -11.64 2.25 11.26
CA VAL A 74 -11.43 2.95 9.98
C VAL A 74 -12.29 2.34 8.87
N ASN A 75 -12.36 1.01 8.79
CA ASN A 75 -13.21 0.33 7.82
C ASN A 75 -14.70 0.66 8.06
N HIS A 76 -15.16 0.69 9.32
CA HIS A 76 -16.53 1.07 9.65
C HIS A 76 -16.87 2.48 9.16
N ILE A 77 -15.98 3.45 9.39
CA ILE A 77 -16.14 4.84 8.94
C ILE A 77 -16.20 4.92 7.41
N LYS A 78 -15.32 4.19 6.72
CA LYS A 78 -15.21 4.21 5.25
C LYS A 78 -16.33 3.45 4.53
N CYS A 79 -16.92 2.42 5.14
CA CYS A 79 -17.94 1.60 4.49
C CYS A 79 -19.27 2.35 4.25
N LYS A 80 -19.57 3.39 5.04
CA LYS A 80 -20.87 4.08 5.00
C LYS A 80 -20.70 5.58 4.77
N PRO A 81 -21.34 6.19 3.75
CA PRO A 81 -21.26 7.62 3.50
C PRO A 81 -21.66 8.48 4.69
N LEU A 82 -22.70 8.06 5.43
CA LEU A 82 -23.14 8.76 6.64
C LEU A 82 -22.09 8.75 7.73
N GLN A 83 -21.43 7.61 7.98
CA GLN A 83 -20.41 7.49 9.02
C GLN A 83 -19.17 8.35 8.70
N SER A 84 -18.74 8.38 7.44
CA SER A 84 -17.68 9.29 7.00
C SER A 84 -18.04 10.77 7.19
N ARG A 85 -19.30 11.16 6.90
CA ARG A 85 -19.76 12.54 7.12
C ARG A 85 -19.79 12.93 8.60
N LEU A 86 -20.34 12.06 9.46
CA LEU A 86 -20.42 12.27 10.90
C LEU A 86 -19.03 12.33 11.52
N PHE A 87 -18.15 11.40 11.16
CA PHE A 87 -16.76 11.41 11.59
C PHE A 87 -16.06 12.71 11.20
N GLY A 88 -16.29 13.19 9.97
CA GLY A 88 -15.68 14.46 9.56
C GLY A 88 -16.24 15.70 10.25
N GLN A 89 -17.50 15.68 10.66
CA GLN A 89 -18.05 16.74 11.50
C GLN A 89 -17.41 16.73 12.88
N LEU A 90 -17.31 15.56 13.52
CA LEU A 90 -16.63 15.39 14.80
C LEU A 90 -15.17 15.87 14.74
N CYS A 91 -14.44 15.53 13.67
CA CYS A 91 -13.07 15.99 13.48
C CYS A 91 -12.98 17.52 13.34
N ARG A 92 -13.93 18.17 12.65
CA ARG A 92 -13.95 19.64 12.54
C ARG A 92 -14.21 20.30 13.89
N GLU A 93 -15.13 19.75 14.68
CA GLU A 93 -15.44 20.24 16.03
C GLU A 93 -14.24 20.12 16.98
N MET A 94 -13.42 19.08 16.81
CA MET A 94 -12.15 18.90 17.54
C MET A 94 -10.97 19.72 16.96
N GLY A 95 -11.20 20.58 15.96
CA GLY A 95 -10.16 21.44 15.37
C GLY A 95 -9.19 20.71 14.43
N ALA A 96 -9.55 19.55 13.88
CA ALA A 96 -8.68 18.83 12.95
C ALA A 96 -8.62 19.53 11.58
N GLY A 97 -7.40 19.82 11.10
CA GLY A 97 -7.16 20.38 9.76
C GLY A 97 -7.50 19.43 8.60
N HIS A 98 -7.62 18.12 8.87
CA HIS A 98 -7.97 17.10 7.89
C HIS A 98 -9.14 16.24 8.39
N PRO A 99 -10.39 16.70 8.23
CA PRO A 99 -11.56 16.05 8.80
C PRO A 99 -12.07 14.86 7.98
N ALA A 100 -11.26 14.29 7.10
CA ALA A 100 -11.69 13.17 6.26
C ALA A 100 -10.64 12.08 6.27
N VAL A 101 -11.10 10.83 6.43
CA VAL A 101 -10.25 9.67 6.19
C VAL A 101 -10.03 9.55 4.67
N PRO A 102 -8.78 9.50 4.18
CA PRO A 102 -8.52 9.39 2.74
C PRO A 102 -9.22 8.18 2.11
N PHE A 103 -10.10 8.44 1.14
CA PHE A 103 -10.71 7.43 0.28
C PHE A 103 -9.80 7.14 -0.91
N ARG A 104 -9.31 5.91 -1.01
CA ARG A 104 -8.68 5.38 -2.22
C ARG A 104 -9.49 4.15 -2.63
N GLY A 105 -10.51 4.35 -3.46
CA GLY A 105 -11.37 3.30 -4.06
C GLY A 105 -12.28 2.53 -3.08
N LYS A 106 -13.44 2.06 -3.56
CA LYS A 106 -14.40 1.25 -2.77
C LYS A 106 -13.93 -0.18 -2.48
N GLU A 107 -12.79 -0.61 -3.04
CA GLU A 107 -12.46 -2.05 -3.13
C GLU A 107 -11.37 -2.52 -2.17
N THR A 108 -10.80 -1.64 -1.36
CA THR A 108 -9.77 -2.03 -0.39
C THR A 108 -10.14 -1.54 1.00
N LEU A 109 -10.90 -2.37 1.74
CA LEU A 109 -10.83 -2.37 3.20
C LEU A 109 -9.34 -2.40 3.57
N PHE A 110 -8.95 -1.59 4.56
CA PHE A 110 -7.65 -1.75 5.17
C PHE A 110 -7.61 -3.18 5.71
N LYS A 111 -6.80 -4.04 5.08
CA LYS A 111 -6.58 -5.41 5.51
C LYS A 111 -5.22 -5.43 6.15
N LEU A 112 -5.17 -5.78 7.43
CA LEU A 112 -3.90 -6.16 8.03
C LEU A 112 -3.35 -7.36 7.24
N PRO A 113 -2.03 -7.43 7.02
CA PRO A 113 -1.42 -8.45 6.17
C PRO A 113 -1.47 -9.89 6.74
N ASN A 114 -2.27 -10.12 7.80
CA ASN A 114 -2.47 -11.39 8.49
C ASN A 114 -3.90 -11.95 8.42
N ALA A 115 -4.73 -11.55 7.46
CA ALA A 115 -5.94 -12.32 7.14
C ALA A 115 -5.56 -13.65 6.45
N ARG A 116 -5.04 -14.62 7.21
CA ARG A 116 -4.91 -16.01 6.76
C ARG A 116 -6.29 -16.48 6.29
N LYS A 117 -6.46 -16.73 4.99
CA LYS A 117 -7.47 -17.70 4.55
C LYS A 117 -7.04 -19.02 5.17
N LYS A 118 -7.89 -19.63 6.01
CA LYS A 118 -7.72 -21.03 6.39
C LYS A 118 -7.75 -21.84 5.10
N ALA A 119 -6.59 -22.22 4.58
CA ALA A 119 -6.49 -23.22 3.54
C ALA A 119 -6.90 -24.55 4.18
N GLY A 120 -7.96 -25.16 3.66
CA GLY A 120 -8.37 -26.49 4.06
C GLY A 120 -7.21 -27.45 3.88
N ASN A 121 -6.86 -28.14 4.95
CA ASN A 121 -5.86 -29.20 4.94
C ASN A 121 -6.43 -30.35 4.09
N LYS A 122 -5.94 -30.53 2.85
CA LYS A 122 -6.10 -31.80 2.14
C LYS A 122 -4.85 -32.63 2.46
N PRO A 123 -5.00 -33.87 2.94
CA PRO A 123 -3.85 -34.73 3.21
C PRO A 123 -3.13 -35.03 1.89
N LEU A 124 -1.80 -34.94 1.94
CA LEU A 124 -0.89 -35.47 0.92
C LEU A 124 -1.04 -37.00 0.95
N ASN A 125 -1.63 -37.57 -0.09
CA ASN A 125 -1.45 -38.99 -0.35
C ASN A 125 -0.06 -39.18 -0.94
N VAL A 126 0.70 -40.02 -0.25
CA VAL A 126 1.96 -40.64 -0.68
C VAL A 126 1.67 -41.62 -1.81
#